data_AF-A0A815W6B2-F1
#
_entry.id   AF-A0A815W6B2-F1
#
_cell.length_a   1.000
_cell.length_b   1.000
_cell.length_c   1.000
_cell.angle_alpha   90.00
_cell.angle_beta   90.00
_cell.angle_gamma   90.00
#
_symmetry.space_group_name_H-M   'P 1'
#
loop_
_entity.id
_entity.type
_entity.pdbx_description
1 polymer ?
#
loop_
_entity_poly.entity_id
_entity_poly.type
_entity_poly.pdbx_seq_one_letter_code
_entity_poly.pdbx_strand_id
1 'polypeptide(L)'
;MANYGPAYGTLAVNQARIAAKRDTELDNEVQTWIESVIGEKFPNGPYEDALRNGVILCKLMNKLQPNAIPKYSKDGVGFQSRENISLFRK
;
A
#
# COMPACT_ATOMS: atom_id res chain seq x y z
N MET A 1 34.06 -6.37 -15.18
CA MET A 1 32.65 -6.69 -15.48
C MET A 1 31.77 -6.21 -14.33
N ALA A 2 31.05 -5.11 -14.50
CA ALA A 2 29.84 -4.74 -13.77
C ALA A 2 29.21 -3.54 -14.51
N ASN A 3 28.40 -3.81 -15.53
CA ASN A 3 27.64 -2.78 -16.23
C ASN A 3 26.43 -2.39 -15.38
N TYR A 4 26.57 -1.35 -14.56
CA TYR A 4 25.43 -0.60 -14.04
C TYR A 4 25.41 0.75 -14.76
N GLY A 5 24.74 0.79 -15.93
CA GLY A 5 24.46 2.04 -16.64
C GLY A 5 23.46 2.90 -15.86
N PRO A 6 23.37 4.21 -16.16
CA PRO A 6 22.51 5.12 -15.43
C PRO A 6 21.03 4.82 -15.73
N ALA A 7 20.31 4.23 -14.77
CA ALA A 7 18.87 3.92 -14.87
C ALA A 7 17.98 5.16 -14.66
N TYR A 8 18.38 6.32 -15.18
CA TYR A 8 17.70 7.60 -14.99
C TYR A 8 17.01 8.04 -16.28
N GLY A 9 15.76 7.61 -16.49
CA GLY A 9 14.95 8.12 -17.59
C GLY A 9 13.49 7.65 -17.55
N THR A 10 13.25 6.38 -17.24
CA THR A 10 11.89 5.83 -17.20
C THR A 10 11.22 5.92 -15.83
N LEU A 11 11.99 5.83 -14.73
CA LEU A 11 11.43 5.86 -13.37
C LEU A 11 10.83 7.23 -13.02
N ALA A 12 11.57 8.31 -13.28
CA ALA A 12 11.11 9.67 -12.98
C ALA A 12 9.87 10.07 -13.80
N VAL A 13 9.84 9.71 -15.09
CA VAL A 13 8.68 9.98 -15.97
C VAL A 13 7.45 9.19 -15.55
N ASN A 14 7.62 7.90 -15.19
CA ASN A 14 6.50 7.09 -14.71
C ASN A 14 5.97 7.58 -13.37
N GLN A 15 6.85 7.98 -12.44
CA GLN A 15 6.42 8.52 -11.15
C GLN A 15 5.69 9.85 -11.29
N ALA A 16 6.14 10.73 -12.19
CA ALA A 16 5.43 11.97 -12.52
C ALA A 16 4.04 11.70 -13.12
N ARG A 17 3.89 10.68 -13.98
CA ARG A 17 2.59 10.30 -14.56
C ARG A 17 1.61 9.72 -13.54
N ILE A 18 2.13 9.00 -12.53
CA ILE A 18 1.32 8.46 -11.43
C ILE A 18 0.90 9.60 -10.50
N ALA A 19 1.83 10.47 -10.12
CA ALA A 19 1.53 11.63 -9.28
C ALA A 19 0.55 12.62 -9.96
N ALA A 20 0.67 12.82 -11.27
CA ALA A 20 -0.22 13.71 -12.03
C ALA A 20 -1.67 13.21 -12.13
N LYS A 21 -1.92 11.92 -11.86
CA LYS A 21 -3.27 11.31 -11.82
C LYS A 21 -3.81 11.18 -10.40
N ARG A 22 -3.07 11.67 -9.41
CA ARG A 22 -3.37 11.41 -8.00
C ARG A 22 -4.10 12.60 -7.40
N ASP A 23 -5.35 12.38 -7.04
CA ASP A 23 -6.17 13.37 -6.37
C ASP A 23 -5.96 13.27 -4.85
N THR A 24 -5.32 14.27 -4.26
CA THR A 24 -5.02 14.30 -2.82
C THR A 24 -6.28 14.31 -1.96
N GLU A 25 -7.38 14.88 -2.47
CA GLU A 25 -8.69 14.85 -1.79
C GLU A 25 -9.23 13.42 -1.68
N LEU A 26 -9.14 12.63 -2.77
CA LEU A 26 -9.53 11.23 -2.77
C LEU A 26 -8.66 10.38 -1.84
N ASP A 27 -7.34 10.59 -1.82
CA ASP A 27 -6.45 9.89 -0.86
C ASP A 27 -6.90 10.12 0.59
N ASN A 28 -7.28 11.36 0.96
CA ASN A 28 -7.77 11.68 2.32
C ASN A 28 -9.14 11.07 2.63
N GLU A 29 -10.08 11.11 1.66
CA GLU A 29 -11.40 10.50 1.82
C GLU A 29 -11.27 8.97 2.01
N VAL A 30 -10.47 8.32 1.16
CA VAL A 30 -10.20 6.89 1.25
C VAL A 30 -9.49 6.56 2.56
N GLN A 31 -8.50 7.35 2.98
CA GLN A 31 -7.84 7.16 4.27
C GLN A 31 -8.85 7.17 5.41
N THR A 32 -9.68 8.21 5.49
CA THR A 32 -10.69 8.37 6.54
C THR A 32 -11.69 7.21 6.52
N TRP A 33 -12.12 6.78 5.34
CA TRP A 33 -13.01 5.63 5.18
C TRP A 33 -12.36 4.34 5.68
N ILE A 34 -11.12 4.06 5.28
CA ILE A 34 -10.39 2.86 5.73
C ILE A 34 -10.24 2.89 7.26
N GLU A 35 -9.84 4.02 7.84
CA GLU A 35 -9.73 4.21 9.29
C GLU A 35 -11.05 3.93 10.01
N SER A 36 -12.16 4.39 9.43
CA SER A 36 -13.51 4.14 9.97
C SER A 36 -13.92 2.68 9.90
N VAL A 37 -13.53 1.93 8.86
CA VAL A 37 -13.87 0.51 8.71
C VAL A 37 -13.01 -0.38 9.63
N ILE A 38 -11.71 -0.10 9.71
CA ILE A 38 -10.79 -0.90 10.54
C ILE A 38 -10.84 -0.52 12.02
N GLY A 39 -11.21 0.74 12.34
CA GLY A 39 -11.23 1.29 13.69
C GLY A 39 -9.84 1.65 14.23
N GLU A 40 -8.85 1.77 13.35
CA GLU A 40 -7.45 2.09 13.66
C GLU A 40 -7.01 3.24 12.76
N LYS A 41 -6.14 4.10 13.28
CA LYS A 41 -5.58 5.21 12.48
C LYS A 41 -4.40 4.77 11.63
N PHE A 42 -4.20 5.45 10.51
CA PHE A 42 -3.00 5.26 9.69
C PHE A 42 -1.75 5.68 10.46
N PRO A 43 -0.60 5.01 10.23
CA PRO A 43 0.67 5.41 10.82
C PRO A 43 1.07 6.80 10.35
N ASN A 44 1.81 7.52 11.20
CA ASN A 44 2.26 8.87 10.92
C ASN A 44 3.27 8.86 9.76
N GLY A 45 2.86 9.27 8.56
CA GLY A 45 3.69 9.20 7.37
C GLY A 45 2.92 9.43 6.07
N PRO A 46 3.61 9.32 4.91
CA PRO A 46 2.94 9.43 3.61
C PRO A 46 1.97 8.27 3.41
N TYR A 47 0.76 8.57 2.93
CA TYR A 47 -0.32 7.60 2.67
C TYR A 47 0.17 6.37 1.89
N GLU A 48 1.05 6.59 0.90
CA GLU A 48 1.64 5.54 0.08
C GLU A 48 2.40 4.50 0.89
N ASP A 49 3.16 4.95 1.90
CA ASP A 49 4.03 4.08 2.69
C ASP A 49 3.21 3.26 3.69
N ALA A 50 2.16 3.86 4.25
CA ALA A 50 1.20 3.16 5.09
C ALA A 50 0.52 1.99 4.37
N LEU A 51 0.18 2.16 3.08
CA LEU A 51 -0.41 1.09 2.27
C LEU A 51 0.62 0.14 1.66
N ARG A 52 1.87 0.58 1.47
CA ARG A 52 2.94 -0.21 0.86
C ARG A 52 3.19 -1.54 1.56
N ASN A 53 2.95 -1.56 2.87
CA ASN A 53 3.13 -2.76 3.66
C ASN A 53 2.00 -3.81 3.47
N GLY A 54 0.83 -3.38 2.97
CA GLY A 54 -0.33 -4.24 2.76
C GLY A 54 -1.04 -4.70 4.05
N VAL A 55 -0.51 -4.40 5.24
CA VAL A 55 -1.10 -4.79 6.53
C VAL A 55 -2.49 -4.17 6.72
N ILE A 56 -2.60 -2.87 6.46
CA ILE A 56 -3.86 -2.13 6.56
C ILE A 56 -4.89 -2.69 5.57
N LEU A 57 -4.47 -3.00 4.35
CA LEU A 57 -5.34 -3.60 3.33
C LEU A 57 -5.83 -4.99 3.75
N CYS A 58 -4.97 -5.82 4.33
CA CYS A 58 -5.36 -7.12 4.84
C CYS A 58 -6.35 -7.03 6.00
N LYS A 59 -6.17 -6.04 6.90
CA LYS A 59 -7.10 -5.76 8.00
C LYS A 59 -8.46 -5.29 7.47
N LEU A 60 -8.45 -4.35 6.51
CA LEU A 60 -9.64 -3.84 5.85
C LEU A 60 -10.46 -4.99 5.23
N MET A 61 -9.80 -5.87 4.46
CA MET A 61 -10.48 -6.98 3.81
C MET A 61 -11.10 -7.94 4.83
N ASN A 62 -10.40 -8.25 5.92
CA ASN A 62 -10.96 -9.10 6.99
C ASN A 62 -12.13 -8.46 7.75
N LYS A 63 -12.22 -7.12 7.79
CA LYS A 63 -13.36 -6.40 8.36
C LYS A 63 -14.58 -6.45 7.44
N LEU A 64 -14.36 -6.34 6.13
CA LEU A 64 -15.43 -6.41 5.13
C LEU A 64 -15.95 -7.84 4.93
N GLN A 65 -15.02 -8.80 4.88
CA GLN A 65 -15.33 -10.22 4.76
C GLN A 65 -14.55 -11.01 5.83
N PRO A 66 -15.23 -11.48 6.89
CA PRO A 66 -14.55 -12.27 7.92
C PRO A 66 -13.97 -13.54 7.29
N ASN A 67 -12.73 -13.87 7.66
CA ASN A 67 -11.94 -15.00 7.12
C ASN A 67 -11.45 -14.85 5.66
N ALA A 68 -11.50 -13.66 5.05
CA ALA A 68 -10.93 -13.46 3.71
C ALA A 68 -9.42 -13.69 3.67
N ILE A 69 -8.67 -13.17 4.65
CA ILE A 69 -7.21 -13.33 4.72
C ILE A 69 -6.86 -13.94 6.07
N PRO A 70 -6.76 -15.28 6.14
CA PRO A 70 -6.61 -16.00 7.41
C PRO A 70 -5.26 -15.76 8.09
N LYS A 71 -4.22 -15.45 7.32
CA LYS A 71 -2.87 -15.20 7.84
C LYS A 71 -2.18 -14.12 7.01
N TYR A 72 -1.83 -13.03 7.67
CA TYR A 72 -0.99 -11.95 7.12
C TYR A 72 0.04 -11.53 8.18
N SER A 73 1.16 -10.97 7.74
CA SER A 73 2.20 -10.49 8.64
C SER A 73 1.93 -9.06 9.06
N LYS A 74 1.96 -8.79 10.37
CA LYS A 74 1.64 -7.47 10.94
C LYS A 74 2.78 -6.45 10.86
N ASP A 75 4.02 -6.92 10.95
CA ASP A 75 5.22 -6.09 10.75
C ASP A 75 5.47 -5.82 9.27
N GLY A 76 5.17 -6.82 8.43
CA GLY A 76 5.28 -6.73 6.98
C GLY A 76 6.62 -6.15 6.53
N VAL A 77 7.70 -6.83 6.88
CA VAL A 77 9.04 -6.42 6.46
C VAL A 77 9.46 -7.20 5.22
N GLY A 78 10.00 -6.49 4.22
CA GLY A 78 10.62 -7.08 3.03
C GLY A 78 9.67 -7.95 2.19
N PHE A 79 9.87 -9.27 2.22
CA PHE A 79 9.07 -10.21 1.41
C PHE A 79 7.63 -10.32 1.91
N GLN A 80 7.41 -10.12 3.21
CA GLN A 80 6.09 -10.22 3.83
C GLN A 80 5.13 -9.13 3.32
N SER A 81 5.64 -7.92 3.05
CA SER A 81 4.85 -6.83 2.47
C SER A 81 4.29 -7.23 1.11
N ARG A 82 5.09 -7.91 0.28
CA ARG A 82 4.65 -8.36 -1.05
C ARG A 82 3.59 -9.46 -0.97
N GLU A 83 3.71 -10.35 0.00
CA GLU A 83 2.74 -11.41 0.22
C GLU A 83 1.40 -10.85 0.71
N ASN A 84 1.43 -9.89 1.65
CA ASN A 84 0.23 -9.18 2.11
C ASN A 84 -0.52 -8.53 0.93
N ILE A 85 0.19 -7.82 0.05
CA ILE A 85 -0.41 -7.21 -1.15
C ILE A 85 -0.97 -8.27 -2.10
N SER A 86 -0.27 -9.40 -2.27
CA SER A 86 -0.73 -10.50 -3.12
C SER A 86 -1.99 -11.16 -2.57
N LEU A 87 -2.11 -11.29 -1.25
CA LEU A 87 -3.29 -11.82 -0.58
C LEU A 87 -4.49 -10.90 -0.72
N PHE A 88 -4.30 -9.58 -0.63
CA PHE A 88 -5.36 -8.61 -0.85
C PHE A 88 -5.89 -8.60 -2.29
N ARG A 89 -5.01 -8.81 -3.27
CA ARG A 89 -5.39 -8.79 -4.70
C ARG A 89 -6.08 -10.09 -5.16
N LYS A 90 -6.02 -11.15 -4.35
CA LYS A 90 -6.60 -12.45 -4.67
C LYS A 90 -8.09 -12.48 -4.31
#